data_AF-A0A2Y9ESJ0-F1
#
_entry.id   AF-A0A2Y9ESJ0-F1
#
_cell.length_a   1.000
_cell.length_b   1.000
_cell.length_c   1.000
_cell.angle_alpha   90.00
_cell.angle_beta   90.00
_cell.angle_gamma   90.00
#
_symmetry.space_group_name_H-M   'P 1'
#
loop_
_entity.id
_entity.type
_entity.pdbx_description
1 polymer ?
#
loop_
_entity_poly.entity_id
_entity_poly.type
_entity_poly.pdbx_seq_one_letter_code
_entity_poly.pdbx_strand_id
1 'polypeptide(L)'
;MNAIMGSGILGLAYVMAHTGVLGFSFLLLIVALLASYSVHLLLSLCIQTAVTSYEDLGLFAFGLPGKVVVAGTIIIQNIGAMSSYLLIIKTELPAAISEFLSGDHSGSWYLDGETLLIIICVAIVFPLALLPKIGFLGYTSSLSFFFMVFFALVIIIKKWSIPCPLTLNSVEQYFQISNATDDCKPKLFHFSKESAYAIPTMAFSFLCHTSILPIYCELQRPSKKRMQNVTNTAIALSFLIYFISALFGYLTFYDSVASELLQGYSKYLPHDVVVMTVKLCILFAVLLTVPLIHFPARKALMMMFFSNFPFSWIRHSLITIALNIIIVLLAIYVPDIRNVFGVVGSSTSTCLIFVFPGLFYLKLSREDFLSWKKFGAFVLLIFGILVGNFSLALIIFNWINK
;
A
#
# COMPACT_ATOMS: atom_id res chain seq x y z
N MET A 1 -2.12 -7.41 9.89
CA MET A 1 -3.15 -6.59 9.21
C MET A 1 -2.63 -5.20 8.92
N ASN A 2 -2.18 -4.43 9.92
CA ASN A 2 -1.58 -3.09 9.71
C ASN A 2 -0.46 -3.05 8.65
N ALA A 3 0.38 -4.09 8.57
CA ALA A 3 1.41 -4.19 7.54
C ALA A 3 0.89 -4.41 6.09
N ILE A 4 -0.36 -4.84 5.91
CA ILE A 4 -1.02 -5.02 4.61
C ILE A 4 -1.90 -3.79 4.32
N MET A 5 -2.76 -3.44 5.28
CA MET A 5 -3.77 -2.40 5.18
C MET A 5 -3.15 -1.02 5.36
N GLY A 6 -2.65 -0.48 4.25
CA GLY A 6 -2.08 0.85 4.16
C GLY A 6 -2.84 1.76 3.20
N SER A 7 -2.10 2.63 2.50
CA SER A 7 -2.55 3.66 1.58
C SER A 7 -3.15 3.06 0.31
N GLY A 8 -2.73 1.83 -0.04
CA GLY A 8 -3.16 1.14 -1.23
C GLY A 8 -4.68 1.02 -1.37
N ILE A 9 -5.41 0.88 -0.26
CA ILE A 9 -6.88 0.81 -0.26
C ILE A 9 -7.54 2.02 -0.95
N LEU A 10 -6.95 3.21 -0.82
CA LEU A 10 -7.49 4.45 -1.36
C LEU A 10 -7.37 4.53 -2.89
N GLY A 11 -6.44 3.77 -3.48
CA GLY A 11 -6.24 3.68 -4.94
C GLY A 11 -7.01 2.54 -5.61
N LEU A 12 -7.62 1.62 -4.86
CA LEU A 12 -8.24 0.43 -5.46
C LEU A 12 -9.56 0.72 -6.19
N ALA A 13 -10.35 1.69 -5.73
CA ALA A 13 -11.56 2.12 -6.44
C ALA A 13 -11.21 2.72 -7.82
N TYR A 14 -10.12 3.49 -7.88
CA TYR A 14 -9.58 4.04 -9.12
C TYR A 14 -9.21 2.92 -10.10
N VAL A 15 -8.51 1.88 -9.61
CA VAL A 15 -8.19 0.71 -10.43
C VAL A 15 -9.45 0.02 -10.95
N MET A 16 -10.49 -0.15 -10.11
CA MET A 16 -11.74 -0.77 -10.54
C MET A 16 -12.43 0.00 -11.67
N ALA A 17 -12.42 1.34 -11.63
CA ALA A 17 -12.96 2.18 -12.70
C ALA A 17 -12.28 1.91 -14.06
N HIS A 18 -10.99 1.60 -14.03
CA HIS A 18 -10.18 1.42 -15.24
C HIS A 18 -10.00 -0.03 -15.71
N THR A 19 -10.41 -1.02 -14.91
CA THR A 19 -10.43 -2.45 -15.26
C THR A 19 -11.84 -3.04 -15.43
N GLY A 20 -12.86 -2.36 -14.90
CA GLY A 20 -14.21 -2.90 -14.74
C GLY A 20 -14.33 -3.83 -13.52
N VAL A 21 -15.57 -4.11 -13.11
CA VAL A 21 -15.87 -4.86 -11.87
C VAL A 21 -15.38 -6.30 -11.91
N LEU A 22 -15.64 -7.04 -13.00
CA LEU A 22 -15.22 -8.43 -13.12
C LEU A 22 -13.70 -8.54 -13.30
N GLY A 23 -13.13 -7.67 -14.14
CA GLY A 23 -11.68 -7.59 -14.33
C GLY A 23 -10.94 -7.30 -13.03
N PHE A 24 -11.41 -6.31 -12.25
CA PHE A 24 -10.87 -5.99 -10.94
C PHE A 24 -10.96 -7.19 -9.98
N SER A 25 -12.15 -7.80 -9.87
CA SER A 25 -12.41 -8.91 -8.93
C SER A 25 -11.46 -10.09 -9.19
N PHE A 26 -11.29 -10.44 -10.46
CA PHE A 26 -10.42 -11.51 -10.90
C PHE A 26 -8.94 -11.21 -10.61
N LEU A 27 -8.48 -10.00 -10.97
CA LEU A 27 -7.09 -9.58 -10.74
C LEU A 27 -6.76 -9.48 -9.25
N LEU A 28 -7.66 -8.91 -8.44
CA LEU A 28 -7.48 -8.79 -6.99
C LEU A 28 -7.37 -10.17 -6.34
N LEU A 29 -8.20 -11.12 -6.76
CA LEU A 29 -8.16 -12.50 -6.26
C LEU A 29 -6.84 -13.19 -6.64
N ILE A 30 -6.40 -13.07 -7.89
CA ILE A 30 -5.12 -13.63 -8.34
C ILE A 30 -3.96 -13.05 -7.52
N VAL A 31 -3.87 -11.73 -7.39
CA VAL A 31 -2.78 -11.09 -6.65
C VAL A 31 -2.80 -11.51 -5.18
N ALA A 32 -3.97 -11.61 -4.54
CA ALA A 32 -4.09 -12.09 -3.16
C ALA A 32 -3.64 -13.55 -2.99
N LEU A 33 -4.02 -14.44 -3.91
CA LEU A 33 -3.59 -15.85 -3.91
C LEU A 33 -2.08 -15.98 -4.13
N LEU A 34 -1.52 -15.23 -5.09
CA LEU A 34 -0.07 -15.22 -5.34
C LEU A 34 0.71 -14.61 -4.17
N ALA A 35 0.17 -13.59 -3.49
CA ALA A 35 0.76 -13.02 -2.29
C ALA A 35 0.78 -14.04 -1.12
N SER A 36 -0.30 -14.79 -0.90
CA SER A 36 -0.34 -15.87 0.09
C SER A 36 0.64 -17.01 -0.25
N TYR A 37 0.69 -17.41 -1.51
CA TYR A 37 1.58 -18.46 -1.99
C TYR A 37 3.06 -18.06 -1.87
N SER A 38 3.42 -16.85 -2.24
CA SER A 38 4.80 -16.35 -2.12
C SER A 38 5.28 -16.27 -0.67
N VAL A 39 4.41 -15.88 0.27
CA VAL A 39 4.70 -15.98 1.70
C VAL A 39 4.95 -17.44 2.11
N HIS A 40 4.15 -18.38 1.60
CA HIS A 40 4.36 -19.80 1.88
C HIS A 40 5.74 -20.29 1.44
N LEU A 41 6.20 -19.87 0.26
CA LEU A 41 7.53 -20.19 -0.24
C LEU A 41 8.60 -19.61 0.71
N LEU A 42 8.51 -18.32 1.06
CA LEU A 42 9.47 -17.66 1.96
C LEU A 42 9.54 -18.34 3.33
N LEU A 43 8.40 -18.62 3.97
CA LEU A 43 8.35 -19.29 5.27
C LEU A 43 8.93 -20.72 5.19
N SER A 44 8.76 -21.41 4.06
CA SER A 44 9.37 -22.72 3.84
C SER A 44 10.89 -22.64 3.79
N LEU A 45 11.42 -21.63 3.08
CA LEU A 45 12.86 -21.41 2.94
C LEU A 45 13.50 -20.99 4.26
N CYS A 46 12.85 -20.13 5.05
CA CYS A 46 13.35 -19.74 6.36
C CYS A 46 13.58 -20.93 7.28
N ILE A 47 12.70 -21.94 7.21
CA ILE A 47 12.82 -23.15 8.03
C ILE A 47 13.91 -24.09 7.49
N GLN A 48 14.02 -24.23 6.17
CA GLN A 48 15.05 -25.07 5.55
C GLN A 48 16.47 -24.51 5.73
N THR A 49 16.59 -23.18 5.73
CA THR A 49 17.89 -22.48 5.79
C THR A 49 18.24 -21.96 7.18
N ALA A 50 17.29 -21.99 8.13
CA ALA A 50 17.38 -21.34 9.44
C ALA A 50 17.63 -19.81 9.39
N VAL A 51 17.40 -19.18 8.23
CA VAL A 51 17.55 -17.74 8.02
C VAL A 51 16.26 -17.02 8.41
N THR A 52 16.39 -15.88 9.11
CA THR A 52 15.27 -15.13 9.69
C THR A 52 15.11 -13.71 9.14
N SER A 53 15.82 -13.37 8.07
CA SER A 53 15.67 -12.08 7.37
C SER A 53 15.62 -12.28 5.86
N TYR A 54 15.02 -11.32 5.17
CA TYR A 54 14.82 -11.43 3.72
C TYR A 54 16.15 -11.17 3.00
N GLU A 55 16.93 -10.23 3.52
CA GLU A 55 18.25 -9.85 3.05
C GLU A 55 19.24 -11.02 3.16
N ASP A 56 19.19 -11.76 4.27
CA ASP A 56 20.05 -12.93 4.47
C ASP A 56 19.64 -14.11 3.59
N LEU A 57 18.35 -14.24 3.20
CA LEU A 57 17.95 -15.22 2.19
C LEU A 57 18.59 -14.87 0.83
N GLY A 58 18.66 -13.58 0.48
CA GLY A 58 19.40 -13.12 -0.69
C GLY A 58 20.89 -13.43 -0.61
N LEU A 59 21.50 -13.22 0.56
CA LEU A 59 22.90 -13.59 0.83
C LEU A 59 23.13 -15.09 0.65
N PHE A 60 22.23 -15.91 1.19
CA PHE A 60 22.36 -17.37 1.15
C PHE A 60 22.15 -17.94 -0.27
N ALA A 61 21.27 -17.33 -1.07
CA ALA A 61 20.98 -17.79 -2.43
C ALA A 61 22.03 -17.35 -3.47
N PHE A 62 22.51 -16.10 -3.38
CA PHE A 62 23.32 -15.47 -4.43
C PHE A 62 24.54 -14.71 -3.91
N GLY A 63 24.91 -14.88 -2.64
CA GLY A 63 26.03 -14.16 -2.04
C GLY A 63 25.75 -12.67 -1.87
N LEU A 64 26.83 -11.88 -1.78
CA LEU A 64 26.75 -10.44 -1.51
C LEU A 64 25.87 -9.66 -2.52
N PRO A 65 25.93 -9.93 -3.85
CA PRO A 65 25.05 -9.26 -4.80
C PRO A 65 23.57 -9.49 -4.50
N GLY A 66 23.18 -10.72 -4.11
CA GLY A 66 21.81 -11.04 -3.72
C GLY A 66 21.36 -10.26 -2.49
N LYS A 67 22.22 -10.16 -1.47
CA LYS A 67 21.96 -9.36 -0.27
C LYS A 67 21.70 -7.89 -0.61
N VAL A 68 22.56 -7.29 -1.43
CA VAL A 68 22.47 -5.87 -1.79
C VAL A 68 21.23 -5.58 -2.63
N VAL A 69 20.92 -6.42 -3.62
CA VAL A 69 19.72 -6.25 -4.46
C VAL A 69 18.45 -6.32 -3.61
N VAL A 70 18.35 -7.32 -2.74
CA VAL A 70 17.19 -7.47 -1.85
C VAL A 70 17.06 -6.29 -0.89
N ALA A 71 18.16 -5.92 -0.21
CA ALA A 71 18.15 -4.80 0.74
C ALA A 71 17.77 -3.49 0.04
N GLY A 72 18.33 -3.22 -1.14
CA GLY A 72 17.98 -2.07 -1.98
C GLY A 72 16.50 -2.04 -2.35
N THR A 73 15.94 -3.16 -2.81
CA THR A 73 14.51 -3.26 -3.14
C THR A 73 13.62 -3.02 -1.92
N ILE A 74 13.98 -3.56 -0.74
CA ILE A 74 13.25 -3.32 0.52
C ILE A 74 13.29 -1.84 0.92
N ILE A 75 14.45 -1.18 0.77
CA ILE A 75 14.61 0.24 1.09
C ILE A 75 13.72 1.09 0.17
N ILE A 76 13.82 0.90 -1.15
CA ILE A 76 13.03 1.67 -2.13
C ILE A 76 11.54 1.44 -1.90
N GLN A 77 11.13 0.19 -1.68
CA GLN A 77 9.75 -0.16 -1.39
C GLN A 77 9.21 0.55 -0.15
N ASN A 78 9.96 0.50 0.95
CA ASN A 78 9.50 1.08 2.21
C ASN A 78 9.52 2.61 2.16
N ILE A 79 10.48 3.24 1.45
CA ILE A 79 10.47 4.68 1.17
C ILE A 79 9.20 5.04 0.37
N GLY A 80 8.90 4.31 -0.69
CA GLY A 80 7.69 4.50 -1.48
C GLY A 80 6.41 4.34 -0.64
N ALA A 81 6.34 3.29 0.18
CA ALA A 81 5.20 3.08 1.06
C ALA A 81 5.02 4.22 2.07
N MET A 82 6.09 4.62 2.77
CA MET A 82 6.03 5.73 3.72
C MET A 82 5.69 7.06 3.05
N SER A 83 6.24 7.34 1.87
CA SER A 83 5.94 8.57 1.13
C SER A 83 4.47 8.64 0.70
N SER A 84 3.85 7.50 0.35
CA SER A 84 2.42 7.46 0.02
C SER A 84 1.55 7.79 1.23
N TYR A 85 1.95 7.38 2.44
CA TYR A 85 1.26 7.78 3.69
C TYR A 85 1.41 9.27 3.97
N LEU A 86 2.61 9.81 3.79
CA LEU A 86 2.87 11.23 3.97
C LEU A 86 2.14 12.09 2.93
N LEU A 87 1.98 11.60 1.70
CA LEU A 87 1.19 12.28 0.67
C LEU A 87 -0.30 12.36 1.08
N ILE A 88 -0.87 11.28 1.61
CA ILE A 88 -2.25 11.29 2.16
C ILE A 88 -2.36 12.32 3.30
N ILE A 89 -1.35 12.43 4.16
CA ILE A 89 -1.35 13.45 5.22
C ILE A 89 -1.29 14.86 4.61
N LYS A 90 -0.45 15.08 3.59
CA LYS A 90 -0.33 16.37 2.89
C LYS A 90 -1.66 16.79 2.23
N THR A 91 -2.42 15.86 1.66
CA THR A 91 -3.68 16.16 0.94
C THR A 91 -4.90 16.21 1.85
N GLU A 92 -5.08 15.21 2.71
CA GLU A 92 -6.34 15.01 3.44
C GLU A 92 -6.38 15.76 4.78
N LEU A 93 -5.24 16.04 5.42
CA LEU A 93 -5.24 16.75 6.70
C LEU A 93 -5.68 18.21 6.56
N PRO A 94 -5.14 19.03 5.63
CA PRO A 94 -5.65 20.38 5.41
C PRO A 94 -7.14 20.36 5.06
N ALA A 95 -7.56 19.42 4.21
CA ALA A 95 -8.96 19.27 3.82
C ALA A 95 -9.85 19.00 5.05
N ALA A 96 -9.46 18.08 5.93
CA ALA A 96 -10.20 17.80 7.16
C ALA A 96 -10.25 19.01 8.11
N ILE A 97 -9.18 19.80 8.20
CA ILE A 97 -9.13 21.03 9.02
C ILE A 97 -10.03 22.13 8.43
N SER A 98 -9.97 22.37 7.11
CA SER A 98 -10.82 23.34 6.43
C SER A 98 -12.31 23.00 6.54
N GLU A 99 -12.62 21.72 6.64
CA GLU A 99 -13.99 21.24 6.75
C GLU A 99 -14.57 21.46 8.16
N PHE A 100 -13.70 21.45 9.18
CA PHE A 100 -14.05 21.70 10.59
C PHE A 100 -14.14 23.20 10.91
N LEU A 101 -13.30 24.02 10.29
CA LEU A 101 -13.27 25.47 10.50
C LEU A 101 -14.29 26.16 9.60
N SER A 102 -15.28 26.80 10.20
CA SER A 102 -16.26 27.62 9.48
C SER A 102 -15.72 29.04 9.30
N GLY A 103 -15.31 29.40 8.09
CA GLY A 103 -14.84 30.76 7.75
C GLY A 103 -13.92 30.82 6.53
N ASP A 104 -13.74 32.02 5.96
CA ASP A 104 -12.71 32.25 4.94
C ASP A 104 -11.36 32.43 5.64
N HIS A 105 -10.53 31.39 5.54
CA HIS A 105 -9.19 31.33 6.13
C HIS A 105 -8.11 31.17 5.06
N SER A 106 -8.35 31.75 3.87
CA SER A 106 -7.39 31.76 2.77
C SER A 106 -6.00 32.24 3.23
N GLY A 107 -4.96 31.46 2.92
CA GLY A 107 -3.56 31.78 3.27
C GLY A 107 -3.10 31.38 4.68
N SER A 108 -3.91 30.67 5.46
CA SER A 108 -3.52 30.21 6.79
C SER A 108 -2.50 29.07 6.76
N TRP A 109 -1.47 29.13 7.62
CA TRP A 109 -0.42 28.10 7.69
C TRP A 109 -0.95 26.68 8.01
N TYR A 110 -2.08 26.58 8.72
CA TYR A 110 -2.71 25.31 9.07
C TYR A 110 -3.59 24.73 7.95
N LEU A 111 -3.69 25.41 6.81
CA LEU A 111 -4.28 24.88 5.58
C LEU A 111 -3.23 24.60 4.51
N ASP A 112 -1.96 24.93 4.77
CA ASP A 112 -0.85 24.57 3.91
C ASP A 112 -0.39 23.13 4.19
N GLY A 113 -0.64 22.24 3.24
CA GLY A 113 -0.32 20.82 3.37
C GLY A 113 1.17 20.54 3.55
N GLU A 114 2.05 21.37 3.00
CA GLU A 114 3.50 21.19 3.13
C GLU A 114 3.99 21.56 4.52
N THR A 115 3.55 22.70 5.05
CA THR A 115 3.86 23.13 6.42
C THR A 115 3.33 22.13 7.45
N LEU A 116 2.07 21.69 7.32
CA LEU A 116 1.50 20.69 8.23
C LEU A 116 2.24 19.35 8.16
N LEU A 117 2.61 18.90 6.96
CA LEU A 117 3.37 17.67 6.77
C LEU A 117 4.69 17.74 7.54
N ILE A 118 5.43 18.84 7.42
CA ILE A 118 6.71 19.03 8.13
C ILE A 118 6.49 18.98 9.65
N ILE A 119 5.49 19.69 10.16
CA ILE A 119 5.16 19.72 11.59
C ILE A 119 4.88 18.30 12.11
N ILE A 120 4.02 17.55 11.43
CA ILE A 120 3.67 16.18 11.83
C ILE A 120 4.87 15.24 11.74
N CYS A 121 5.70 15.41 10.71
CA CYS A 121 6.88 14.58 10.55
C CYS A 121 7.86 14.78 11.71
N VAL A 122 8.09 16.03 12.11
CA VAL A 122 8.99 16.35 13.23
C VAL A 122 8.39 15.98 14.58
N ALA A 123 7.10 16.27 14.81
CA ALA A 123 6.46 16.12 16.11
C ALA A 123 6.00 14.69 16.41
N ILE A 124 5.61 13.91 15.39
CA ILE A 124 4.99 12.60 15.56
C ILE A 124 5.80 11.51 14.87
N VAL A 125 6.04 11.62 13.56
CA VAL A 125 6.65 10.52 12.79
C VAL A 125 8.07 10.24 13.26
N PHE A 126 8.88 11.29 13.43
CA PHE A 126 10.29 11.15 13.80
C PHE A 126 10.49 10.54 15.21
N PRO A 127 9.82 11.03 16.28
CA PRO A 127 9.90 10.40 17.60
C PRO A 127 9.46 8.94 17.60
N LEU A 128 8.36 8.62 16.90
CA LEU A 128 7.88 7.25 16.80
C LEU A 128 8.84 6.36 16.00
N ALA A 129 9.45 6.87 14.94
CA ALA A 129 10.43 6.15 14.13
C ALA A 129 11.73 5.86 14.90
N LEU A 130 12.12 6.70 15.86
CA LEU A 130 13.31 6.49 16.70
C LEU A 130 13.17 5.31 17.66
N LEU A 131 11.96 4.84 17.95
CA LEU A 131 11.74 3.75 18.90
C LEU A 131 12.52 2.48 18.47
N PRO A 132 13.31 1.89 19.37
CA PRO A 132 14.15 0.74 19.05
C PRO A 132 13.36 -0.58 19.01
N LYS A 133 12.23 -0.66 19.72
CA LYS A 133 11.41 -1.88 19.83
C LYS A 133 9.98 -1.63 19.39
N ILE A 134 9.40 -2.65 18.77
CA ILE A 134 8.08 -2.63 18.13
C ILE A 134 6.97 -3.14 19.08
N GLY A 135 7.26 -3.35 20.37
CA GLY A 135 6.35 -4.06 21.30
C GLY A 135 4.92 -3.49 21.44
N PHE A 136 4.70 -2.21 21.14
CA PHE A 136 3.37 -1.59 21.20
C PHE A 136 2.49 -1.88 19.96
N LEU A 137 3.04 -2.45 18.88
CA LEU A 137 2.34 -2.59 17.61
C LEU A 137 1.17 -3.57 17.61
N GLY A 138 1.12 -4.50 18.56
CA GLY A 138 -0.02 -5.39 18.71
C GLY A 138 -1.32 -4.60 18.90
N TYR A 139 -1.29 -3.58 19.75
CA TYR A 139 -2.44 -2.71 20.03
C TYR A 139 -2.76 -1.78 18.85
N THR A 140 -1.73 -1.17 18.24
CA THR A 140 -1.93 -0.28 17.09
C THR A 140 -2.46 -1.01 15.87
N SER A 141 -2.14 -2.31 15.73
CA SER A 141 -2.62 -3.13 14.61
C SER A 141 -4.10 -3.45 14.70
N SER A 142 -4.62 -3.75 15.89
CA SER A 142 -6.05 -3.96 16.11
C SER A 142 -6.82 -2.66 15.86
N LEU A 143 -6.31 -1.54 16.37
CA LEU A 143 -6.93 -0.23 16.19
C LEU A 143 -7.00 0.19 14.71
N SER A 144 -5.90 0.02 13.97
CA SER A 144 -5.86 0.31 12.52
C SER A 144 -6.86 -0.54 11.73
N PHE A 145 -7.04 -1.80 12.11
CA PHE A 145 -8.05 -2.68 11.51
C PHE A 145 -9.48 -2.14 11.72
N PHE A 146 -9.82 -1.72 12.93
CA PHE A 146 -11.15 -1.13 13.18
C PHE A 146 -11.40 0.14 12.36
N PHE A 147 -10.40 1.00 12.19
CA PHE A 147 -10.53 2.17 11.31
C PHE A 147 -10.75 1.81 9.84
N MET A 148 -10.10 0.76 9.34
CA MET A 148 -10.31 0.28 7.97
C MET A 148 -11.69 -0.35 7.76
N VAL A 149 -12.20 -1.07 8.77
CA VAL A 149 -13.60 -1.58 8.75
C VAL A 149 -14.58 -0.41 8.79
N PHE A 150 -14.35 0.58 9.66
CA PHE A 150 -15.18 1.78 9.74
C PHE A 150 -15.21 2.54 8.41
N PHE A 151 -14.05 2.74 7.78
CA PHE A 151 -13.95 3.29 6.43
C PHE A 151 -14.82 2.51 5.44
N ALA A 152 -14.66 1.18 5.35
CA ALA A 152 -15.44 0.36 4.43
C ALA A 152 -16.96 0.49 4.66
N LEU A 153 -17.41 0.50 5.92
CA LEU A 153 -18.82 0.68 6.28
C LEU A 153 -19.36 2.04 5.84
N VAL A 154 -18.60 3.12 6.04
CA VAL A 154 -19.02 4.47 5.64
C VAL A 154 -19.11 4.57 4.11
N ILE A 155 -18.16 4.00 3.37
CA ILE A 155 -18.21 3.98 1.90
C ILE A 155 -19.47 3.27 1.38
N ILE A 156 -19.87 2.15 2.01
CA ILE A 156 -21.13 1.44 1.69
C ILE A 156 -22.34 2.34 1.94
N ILE A 157 -22.38 3.04 3.07
CA ILE A 157 -23.51 3.91 3.44
C ILE A 157 -23.58 5.10 2.48
N LYS A 158 -22.45 5.76 2.22
CA LYS A 158 -22.38 6.99 1.40
C LYS A 158 -22.65 6.74 -0.08
N LYS A 159 -22.50 5.51 -0.57
CA LYS A 159 -22.94 5.13 -1.92
C LYS A 159 -24.41 5.49 -2.19
N TRP A 160 -25.26 5.42 -1.16
CA TRP A 160 -26.70 5.71 -1.27
C TRP A 160 -27.02 7.20 -1.04
N SER A 161 -26.07 7.98 -0.53
CA SER A 161 -26.25 9.42 -0.30
C SER A 161 -25.92 10.26 -1.52
N ILE A 162 -25.01 9.80 -2.39
CA ILE A 162 -24.60 10.53 -3.60
C ILE A 162 -25.44 10.04 -4.79
N PRO A 163 -26.28 10.92 -5.40
CA PRO A 163 -27.04 10.55 -6.58
C PRO A 163 -26.14 10.43 -7.81
N CYS A 164 -26.56 9.60 -8.77
CA CYS A 164 -25.99 9.56 -10.11
C CYS A 164 -27.07 10.02 -11.09
N PRO A 165 -26.80 10.98 -12.00
CA PRO A 165 -25.51 11.59 -12.35
C PRO A 165 -24.94 12.53 -11.27
N LEU A 166 -23.61 12.65 -11.23
CA LEU A 166 -22.88 13.48 -10.27
C LEU A 166 -23.17 14.96 -10.53
N THR A 167 -23.94 15.59 -9.65
CA THR A 167 -24.23 17.03 -9.72
C THR A 167 -23.33 17.77 -8.73
N LEU A 168 -22.50 18.69 -9.24
CA LEU A 168 -21.60 19.49 -8.39
C LEU A 168 -22.31 20.68 -7.72
N ASN A 169 -23.44 21.12 -8.31
CA ASN A 169 -24.18 22.29 -7.86
C ASN A 169 -25.61 21.88 -7.47
N SER A 170 -25.99 22.21 -6.23
CA SER A 170 -27.36 22.15 -5.71
C SER A 170 -28.28 23.24 -6.29
N VAL A 171 -28.07 23.61 -7.56
CA VAL A 171 -28.91 24.58 -8.27
C VAL A 171 -29.20 24.00 -9.65
N GLU A 172 -30.50 23.86 -9.89
CA GLU A 172 -31.19 23.48 -11.12
C GLU A 172 -31.50 21.99 -11.37
N GLN A 173 -32.76 21.71 -11.00
CA GLN A 173 -33.75 20.96 -11.77
C GLN A 173 -33.88 19.45 -11.51
N TYR A 174 -34.85 19.17 -10.64
CA TYR A 174 -35.71 17.97 -10.59
C TYR A 174 -36.43 17.63 -11.91
N PHE A 175 -36.00 18.13 -13.07
CA PHE A 175 -36.73 17.96 -14.33
C PHE A 175 -35.81 17.88 -15.55
N GLN A 176 -34.99 16.83 -15.60
CA GLN A 176 -34.59 16.20 -16.85
C GLN A 176 -34.51 14.69 -16.60
N ILE A 177 -35.59 13.98 -16.93
CA ILE A 177 -35.49 12.55 -17.28
C ILE A 177 -34.76 12.53 -18.64
N SER A 178 -33.45 12.79 -18.61
CA SER A 178 -32.60 12.53 -19.77
C SER A 178 -32.29 11.04 -19.75
N ASN A 179 -32.71 10.37 -20.82
CA ASN A 179 -32.43 8.97 -21.14
C ASN A 179 -31.12 8.50 -20.50
N ALA A 180 -31.20 7.47 -19.66
CA ALA A 180 -30.10 6.84 -18.93
C ALA A 180 -28.77 6.98 -19.69
N THR A 181 -28.01 8.02 -19.35
CA THR A 181 -26.67 8.22 -19.90
C THR A 181 -25.83 7.05 -19.44
N ASP A 182 -25.00 6.51 -20.33
CA ASP A 182 -24.15 5.35 -20.03
C ASP A 182 -23.17 5.58 -18.86
N ASP A 183 -23.09 6.81 -18.35
CA ASP A 183 -22.22 7.26 -17.25
C ASP A 183 -22.50 6.57 -15.90
N CYS A 184 -23.74 6.15 -15.63
CA CYS A 184 -24.14 5.51 -14.36
C CYS A 184 -24.26 3.98 -14.47
N LYS A 185 -23.71 3.37 -15.52
CA LYS A 185 -23.73 1.91 -15.71
C LYS A 185 -22.39 1.29 -15.31
N PRO A 186 -22.39 0.26 -14.45
CA PRO A 186 -21.16 -0.43 -14.09
C PRO A 186 -20.60 -1.17 -15.31
N LYS A 187 -19.33 -0.90 -15.64
CA LYS A 187 -18.62 -1.62 -16.70
C LYS A 187 -18.10 -2.93 -16.13
N LEU A 188 -18.48 -4.05 -16.74
CA LEU A 188 -18.02 -5.38 -16.32
C LEU A 188 -16.53 -5.57 -16.65
N PHE A 189 -16.14 -5.20 -17.87
CA PHE A 189 -14.76 -5.14 -18.33
C PHE A 189 -14.51 -3.79 -18.98
N HIS A 190 -13.40 -3.17 -18.64
CA HIS A 190 -12.93 -1.95 -19.26
C HIS A 190 -11.42 -2.02 -19.32
N PHE A 191 -10.83 -1.82 -20.49
CA PHE A 191 -9.38 -1.82 -20.67
C PHE A 191 -8.97 -0.46 -21.18
N SER A 192 -8.36 0.33 -20.30
CA SER A 192 -7.84 1.67 -20.58
C SER A 192 -6.31 1.69 -20.41
N LYS A 193 -5.64 2.77 -20.84
CA LYS A 193 -4.17 2.88 -20.65
C LYS A 193 -3.80 2.87 -19.16
N GLU A 194 -4.73 3.34 -18.34
CA GLU A 194 -4.67 3.41 -16.88
C GLU A 194 -4.81 2.04 -16.21
N SER A 195 -5.33 1.02 -16.93
CA SER A 195 -5.36 -0.37 -16.43
C SER A 195 -3.95 -0.93 -16.18
N ALA A 196 -2.90 -0.33 -16.77
CA ALA A 196 -1.50 -0.65 -16.49
C ALA A 196 -1.12 -0.45 -15.00
N TYR A 197 -1.82 0.43 -14.29
CA TYR A 197 -1.60 0.66 -12.85
C TYR A 197 -2.28 -0.40 -11.96
N ALA A 198 -3.11 -1.29 -12.52
CA ALA A 198 -3.93 -2.21 -11.74
C ALA A 198 -3.12 -3.21 -10.92
N ILE A 199 -2.34 -4.06 -11.58
CA ILE A 199 -1.54 -5.07 -10.89
C ILE A 199 -0.46 -4.43 -10.00
N PRO A 200 0.25 -3.36 -10.42
CA PRO A 200 1.17 -2.63 -9.54
C PRO A 200 0.52 -2.14 -8.25
N THR A 201 -0.65 -1.49 -8.35
CA THR A 201 -1.36 -0.97 -7.17
C THR A 201 -1.84 -2.10 -6.26
N MET A 202 -2.35 -3.20 -6.83
CA MET A 202 -2.76 -4.37 -6.05
C MET A 202 -1.56 -5.07 -5.38
N ALA A 203 -0.45 -5.22 -6.10
CA ALA A 203 0.78 -5.81 -5.56
C ALA A 203 1.30 -4.94 -4.41
N PHE A 204 1.39 -3.62 -4.60
CA PHE A 204 1.73 -2.69 -3.53
C PHE A 204 0.78 -2.83 -2.32
N SER A 205 -0.54 -2.94 -2.55
CA SER A 205 -1.55 -3.04 -1.49
C SER A 205 -1.50 -4.35 -0.68
N PHE A 206 -1.04 -5.45 -1.28
CA PHE A 206 -0.93 -6.76 -0.63
C PHE A 206 0.48 -7.07 -0.13
N LEU A 207 1.45 -6.18 -0.36
CA LEU A 207 2.81 -6.41 0.07
C LEU A 207 2.92 -6.35 1.60
N CYS A 208 3.28 -7.48 2.20
CA CYS A 208 3.64 -7.56 3.62
C CYS A 208 5.01 -8.23 3.85
N HIS A 209 5.67 -8.66 2.77
CA HIS A 209 6.83 -9.53 2.77
C HIS A 209 8.05 -8.91 3.47
N THR A 210 8.18 -7.58 3.45
CA THR A 210 9.27 -6.86 4.13
C THR A 210 9.16 -6.93 5.66
N SER A 211 7.95 -7.10 6.18
CA SER A 211 7.66 -7.10 7.61
C SER A 211 7.37 -8.49 8.18
N ILE A 212 7.13 -9.48 7.32
CA ILE A 212 6.65 -10.79 7.74
C ILE A 212 7.66 -11.58 8.58
N LEU A 213 8.96 -11.50 8.24
CA LEU A 213 10.01 -12.20 8.97
C LEU A 213 10.32 -11.56 10.33
N PRO A 214 10.45 -10.22 10.45
CA PRO A 214 10.47 -9.57 11.76
C PRO A 214 9.26 -9.95 12.64
N ILE A 215 8.04 -9.96 12.08
CA ILE A 215 6.83 -10.35 12.82
C ILE A 215 6.90 -11.83 13.25
N TYR A 216 7.43 -12.70 12.39
CA TYR A 216 7.60 -14.12 12.71
C TYR A 216 8.53 -14.33 13.92
N CYS A 217 9.62 -13.57 14.02
CA CYS A 217 10.56 -13.66 15.14
C CYS A 217 9.95 -13.19 16.48
N GLU A 218 9.03 -12.24 16.44
CA GLU A 218 8.33 -11.72 17.63
C GLU A 218 7.07 -12.55 18.00
N LEU A 219 6.69 -13.53 17.17
CA LEU A 219 5.49 -14.33 17.39
C LEU A 219 5.66 -15.28 18.59
N GLN A 220 4.71 -15.26 19.51
CA GLN A 220 4.71 -16.17 20.66
C GLN A 220 4.66 -17.64 20.21
N ARG A 221 5.71 -18.43 20.49
CA ARG A 221 5.92 -19.82 20.02
C ARG A 221 5.85 -19.92 18.48
N PRO A 222 6.89 -19.43 17.77
CA PRO A 222 6.86 -19.30 16.32
C PRO A 222 6.84 -20.67 15.62
N SER A 223 5.99 -20.83 14.61
CA SER A 223 5.98 -22.00 13.73
C SER A 223 5.44 -21.67 12.35
N LYS A 224 5.87 -22.43 11.32
CA LYS A 224 5.41 -22.24 9.93
C LYS A 224 3.89 -22.16 9.83
N LYS A 225 3.22 -23.16 10.42
CA LYS A 225 1.77 -23.35 10.29
C LYS A 225 1.03 -22.19 10.92
N ARG A 226 1.48 -21.72 12.09
CA ARG A 226 0.84 -20.58 12.77
C ARG A 226 1.05 -19.29 11.99
N MET A 227 2.26 -19.02 11.52
CA MET A 227 2.53 -17.82 10.74
C MET A 227 1.79 -17.81 9.40
N GLN A 228 1.70 -18.97 8.73
CA GLN A 228 0.91 -19.11 7.51
C GLN A 228 -0.57 -18.87 7.78
N ASN A 229 -1.14 -19.42 8.86
CA ASN A 229 -2.54 -19.16 9.22
C ASN A 229 -2.78 -17.68 9.50
N VAL A 230 -1.90 -17.02 10.27
CA VAL A 230 -1.98 -15.57 10.52
C VAL A 230 -1.96 -14.78 9.21
N THR A 231 -1.06 -15.14 8.30
CA THR A 231 -0.93 -14.47 7.00
C THR A 231 -2.16 -14.70 6.13
N ASN A 232 -2.65 -15.94 6.03
CA ASN A 232 -3.81 -16.28 5.20
C ASN A 232 -5.07 -15.59 5.71
N THR A 233 -5.30 -15.58 7.03
CA THR A 233 -6.41 -14.84 7.63
C THR A 233 -6.27 -13.34 7.37
N ALA A 234 -5.07 -12.78 7.51
CA ALA A 234 -4.84 -11.36 7.26
C ALA A 234 -5.06 -10.96 5.79
N ILE A 235 -4.57 -11.76 4.84
CA ILE A 235 -4.79 -11.54 3.40
C ILE A 235 -6.26 -11.69 3.04
N ALA A 236 -6.96 -12.71 3.55
CA ALA A 236 -8.39 -12.92 3.28
C ALA A 236 -9.26 -11.77 3.80
N LEU A 237 -9.01 -11.31 5.03
CA LEU A 237 -9.71 -10.15 5.59
C LEU A 237 -9.38 -8.85 4.82
N SER A 238 -8.12 -8.68 4.42
CA SER A 238 -7.72 -7.52 3.62
C SER A 238 -8.37 -7.53 2.24
N PHE A 239 -8.42 -8.70 1.58
CA PHE A 239 -9.13 -8.89 0.32
C PHE A 239 -10.60 -8.50 0.43
N LEU A 240 -11.30 -8.93 1.47
CA LEU A 240 -12.72 -8.60 1.67
C LEU A 240 -12.92 -7.08 1.81
N ILE A 241 -12.12 -6.43 2.67
CA ILE A 241 -12.23 -4.98 2.91
C ILE A 241 -11.84 -4.19 1.66
N TYR A 242 -10.79 -4.60 0.96
CA TYR A 242 -10.37 -3.99 -0.31
C TYR A 242 -11.42 -4.13 -1.39
N PHE A 243 -11.98 -5.32 -1.56
CA PHE A 243 -13.01 -5.58 -2.55
C PHE A 243 -14.27 -4.76 -2.30
N ILE A 244 -14.79 -4.77 -1.07
CA ILE A 244 -15.99 -4.02 -0.69
C ILE A 244 -15.75 -2.52 -0.84
N SER A 245 -14.64 -2.00 -0.32
CA SER A 245 -14.35 -0.56 -0.40
C SER A 245 -14.16 -0.09 -1.84
N ALA A 246 -13.48 -0.89 -2.68
CA ALA A 246 -13.30 -0.59 -4.10
C ALA A 246 -14.62 -0.67 -4.87
N LEU A 247 -15.47 -1.67 -4.58
CA LEU A 247 -16.77 -1.84 -5.24
C LEU A 247 -17.71 -0.68 -4.96
N PHE A 248 -17.92 -0.35 -3.68
CA PHE A 248 -18.82 0.74 -3.32
C PHE A 248 -18.23 2.12 -3.64
N GLY A 249 -16.90 2.29 -3.55
CA GLY A 249 -16.21 3.49 -4.01
C GLY A 249 -16.35 3.70 -5.53
N TYR A 250 -16.17 2.65 -6.33
CA TYR A 250 -16.40 2.68 -7.78
C TYR A 250 -17.87 2.97 -8.11
N LEU A 251 -18.82 2.26 -7.50
CA LEU A 251 -20.25 2.46 -7.75
C LEU A 251 -20.74 3.85 -7.31
N THR A 252 -19.96 4.57 -6.49
CA THR A 252 -20.28 5.95 -6.10
C THR A 252 -19.94 6.95 -7.22
N PHE A 253 -18.79 6.81 -7.87
CA PHE A 253 -18.29 7.81 -8.83
C PHE A 253 -18.15 7.32 -10.29
N TYR A 254 -18.32 6.01 -10.54
CA TYR A 254 -18.19 5.36 -11.84
C TYR A 254 -16.88 5.70 -12.58
N ASP A 255 -16.96 6.35 -13.75
CA ASP A 255 -15.78 6.74 -14.54
C ASP A 255 -15.03 7.94 -13.93
N SER A 256 -15.63 8.64 -12.95
CA SER A 256 -15.08 9.87 -12.33
C SER A 256 -14.39 9.61 -10.98
N VAL A 257 -13.90 8.39 -10.74
CA VAL A 257 -13.16 8.07 -9.51
C VAL A 257 -11.79 8.77 -9.55
N ALA A 258 -11.48 9.55 -8.51
CA ALA A 258 -10.16 10.17 -8.33
C ALA A 258 -9.08 9.12 -8.01
N SER A 259 -7.79 9.43 -8.22
CA SER A 259 -6.69 8.51 -7.87
C SER A 259 -6.67 8.14 -6.39
N GLU A 260 -7.15 9.04 -5.54
CA GLU A 260 -7.42 8.84 -4.12
C GLU A 260 -8.93 8.93 -3.87
N LEU A 261 -9.52 7.86 -3.32
CA LEU A 261 -10.97 7.78 -3.11
C LEU A 261 -11.51 8.90 -2.20
N LEU A 262 -10.77 9.28 -1.15
CA LEU A 262 -11.21 10.29 -0.18
C LEU A 262 -11.32 11.69 -0.80
N GLN A 263 -10.47 12.03 -1.76
CA GLN A 263 -10.57 13.30 -2.52
C GLN A 263 -11.91 13.40 -3.26
N GLY A 264 -12.40 12.27 -3.79
CA GLY A 264 -13.73 12.21 -4.40
C GLY A 264 -14.83 12.59 -3.41
N TYR A 265 -14.84 12.00 -2.22
CA TYR A 265 -15.83 12.32 -1.19
C TYR A 265 -15.70 13.77 -0.70
N SER A 266 -14.49 14.31 -0.56
CA SER A 266 -14.27 15.72 -0.21
C SER A 266 -14.88 16.68 -1.21
N LYS A 267 -14.86 16.31 -2.50
CA LYS A 267 -15.40 17.15 -3.58
C LYS A 267 -16.93 17.18 -3.60
N TYR A 268 -17.59 16.04 -3.36
CA TYR A 268 -19.04 15.89 -3.52
C TYR A 268 -19.85 15.97 -2.21
N LEU A 269 -19.21 15.73 -1.06
CA LEU A 269 -19.84 15.85 0.26
C LEU A 269 -18.98 16.73 1.18
N PRO A 270 -18.81 18.03 0.85
CA PRO A 270 -18.13 18.95 1.74
C PRO A 270 -18.95 19.14 3.03
N HIS A 271 -18.28 19.09 4.18
CA HIS A 271 -18.83 19.24 5.54
C HIS A 271 -19.63 18.05 6.08
N ASP A 272 -19.50 16.86 5.49
CA ASP A 272 -20.12 15.67 6.05
C ASP A 272 -19.31 15.12 7.23
N VAL A 273 -19.88 15.25 8.43
CA VAL A 273 -19.23 14.85 9.69
C VAL A 273 -18.74 13.39 9.67
N VAL A 274 -19.45 12.50 8.99
CA VAL A 274 -19.08 11.07 8.93
C VAL A 274 -17.86 10.88 8.02
N VAL A 275 -17.84 11.51 6.83
CA VAL A 275 -16.69 11.48 5.92
C VAL A 275 -15.46 12.11 6.58
N MET A 276 -15.63 13.25 7.24
CA MET A 276 -14.56 13.92 7.97
C MET A 276 -13.98 13.02 9.08
N THR A 277 -14.85 12.35 9.86
CA THR A 277 -14.41 11.40 10.89
C THR A 277 -13.60 10.25 10.28
N VAL A 278 -14.03 9.72 9.13
CA VAL A 278 -13.29 8.68 8.40
C VAL A 278 -11.92 9.16 7.95
N LYS A 279 -11.79 10.39 7.43
CA LYS A 279 -10.49 10.97 7.06
C LYS A 279 -9.54 10.97 8.25
N LEU A 280 -9.99 11.46 9.41
CA LEU A 280 -9.17 11.49 10.63
C LEU A 280 -8.77 10.08 11.09
N CYS A 281 -9.69 9.10 11.02
CA CYS A 281 -9.39 7.71 11.33
C CYS A 281 -8.34 7.10 10.38
N ILE A 282 -8.43 7.36 9.07
CA ILE A 282 -7.46 6.88 8.08
C ILE A 282 -6.11 7.58 8.27
N LEU A 283 -6.09 8.91 8.47
CA LEU A 283 -4.88 9.68 8.77
C LEU A 283 -4.15 9.14 10.00
N PHE A 284 -4.90 8.85 11.06
CA PHE A 284 -4.35 8.27 12.26
C PHE A 284 -3.86 6.82 12.04
N ALA A 285 -4.59 6.00 11.28
CA ALA A 285 -4.16 4.65 10.94
C ALA A 285 -2.83 4.67 10.15
N VAL A 286 -2.72 5.48 9.10
CA VAL A 286 -1.48 5.57 8.31
C VAL A 286 -0.31 6.11 9.12
N LEU A 287 -0.55 7.05 10.05
CA LEU A 287 0.46 7.53 11.01
C LEU A 287 1.00 6.38 11.89
N LEU A 288 0.13 5.47 12.33
CA LEU A 288 0.55 4.28 13.09
C LEU A 288 1.28 3.24 12.22
N THR A 289 1.05 3.23 10.92
CA THR A 289 1.72 2.32 9.97
C THR A 289 3.13 2.81 9.60
N VAL A 290 3.39 4.13 9.55
CA VAL A 290 4.70 4.67 9.16
C VAL A 290 5.86 4.10 9.99
N PRO A 291 5.83 4.09 11.34
CA PRO A 291 6.93 3.53 12.14
C PRO A 291 7.14 2.04 11.93
N LEU A 292 6.07 1.29 11.65
CA LEU A 292 6.12 -0.14 11.33
C LEU A 292 6.98 -0.37 10.08
N ILE A 293 6.74 0.41 9.02
CA ILE A 293 7.44 0.30 7.74
C ILE A 293 8.85 0.93 7.81
N HIS A 294 9.03 1.93 8.68
CA HIS A 294 10.34 2.53 8.91
C HIS A 294 11.35 1.53 9.51
N PHE A 295 10.89 0.59 10.34
CA PHE A 295 11.75 -0.40 10.97
C PHE A 295 12.49 -1.32 9.96
N PRO A 296 11.81 -2.05 9.04
CA PRO A 296 12.49 -2.88 8.05
C PRO A 296 13.34 -2.05 7.09
N ALA A 297 12.96 -0.81 6.74
CA ALA A 297 13.80 0.08 5.93
C ALA A 297 15.15 0.37 6.60
N ARG A 298 15.10 0.76 7.88
CA ARG A 298 16.30 1.02 8.68
C ARG A 298 17.13 -0.24 8.89
N LYS A 299 16.49 -1.39 9.14
CA LYS A 299 17.17 -2.68 9.28
C LYS A 299 17.91 -3.05 8.00
N ALA A 300 17.28 -2.91 6.82
CA ALA A 300 17.90 -3.17 5.54
C ALA A 300 19.14 -2.29 5.30
N LEU A 301 19.06 -0.98 5.59
CA LEU A 301 20.21 -0.06 5.50
C LEU A 301 21.34 -0.47 6.45
N MET A 302 21.02 -0.80 7.70
CA MET A 302 22.03 -1.24 8.66
C MET A 302 22.68 -2.56 8.24
N MET A 303 21.91 -3.52 7.72
CA MET A 303 22.42 -4.79 7.22
C MET A 303 23.30 -4.64 5.98
N MET A 304 23.04 -3.61 5.15
CA MET A 304 23.80 -3.34 3.92
C MET A 304 25.14 -2.67 4.19
N PHE A 305 25.18 -1.64 5.06
CA PHE A 305 26.38 -0.83 5.27
C PHE A 305 27.10 -1.09 6.60
N PHE A 306 26.39 -1.57 7.62
CA PHE A 306 26.89 -1.61 9.01
C PHE A 306 26.69 -2.97 9.69
N SER A 307 26.63 -4.06 8.93
CA SER A 307 26.30 -5.41 9.43
C SER A 307 27.19 -5.89 10.57
N ASN A 308 28.45 -5.43 10.63
CA ASN A 308 29.45 -5.89 11.61
C ASN A 308 29.64 -4.93 12.80
N PHE A 309 28.90 -3.82 12.86
CA PHE A 309 29.08 -2.82 13.91
C PHE A 309 28.06 -2.98 15.04
N PRO A 310 28.48 -2.84 16.32
CA PRO A 310 27.56 -2.88 17.45
C PRO A 310 26.57 -1.71 17.37
N PHE A 311 25.42 -1.85 18.05
CA PHE A 311 24.40 -0.83 18.10
C PHE A 311 24.95 0.51 18.62
N SER A 312 24.60 1.61 17.96
CA SER A 312 24.96 2.97 18.38
C SER A 312 23.77 3.90 18.16
N TRP A 313 23.41 4.64 19.20
CA TRP A 313 22.31 5.61 19.16
C TRP A 313 22.53 6.70 18.12
N ILE A 314 23.77 7.19 17.96
CA ILE A 314 24.10 8.24 16.98
C ILE A 314 23.80 7.72 15.57
N ARG A 315 24.30 6.53 15.23
CA ARG A 315 24.06 5.91 13.92
C ARG A 315 22.57 5.64 13.68
N HIS A 316 21.89 5.12 14.70
CA HIS A 316 20.46 4.85 14.66
C HIS A 316 19.64 6.12 14.38
N SER A 317 19.96 7.22 15.07
CA SER A 317 19.30 8.51 14.88
C SER A 317 19.63 9.12 13.52
N LEU A 318 20.90 9.13 13.10
CA LEU A 318 21.31 9.68 11.80
C LEU A 318 20.66 8.96 10.62
N ILE A 319 20.61 7.63 10.63
CA ILE A 319 19.92 6.86 9.58
C ILE A 319 18.42 7.17 9.57
N THR A 320 17.81 7.30 10.75
CA THR A 320 16.39 7.63 10.88
C THR A 320 16.10 9.04 10.34
N ILE A 321 16.95 10.03 10.65
CA ILE A 321 16.84 11.40 10.11
C ILE A 321 16.98 11.37 8.59
N ALA A 322 18.02 10.72 8.06
CA ALA A 322 18.27 10.65 6.62
C ALA A 322 17.11 10.00 5.85
N LEU A 323 16.57 8.88 6.37
CA LEU A 323 15.39 8.25 5.81
C LEU A 323 14.18 9.19 5.82
N ASN A 324 13.87 9.83 6.95
CA ASN A 324 12.73 10.75 7.04
C ASN A 324 12.85 11.92 6.08
N ILE A 325 14.05 12.51 5.92
CA ILE A 325 14.27 13.60 4.96
C ILE A 325 13.94 13.14 3.54
N ILE A 326 14.43 11.97 3.11
CA ILE A 326 14.16 11.43 1.76
C ILE A 326 12.65 11.19 1.56
N ILE A 327 11.98 10.62 2.56
CA ILE A 327 10.56 10.29 2.47
C ILE A 327 9.71 11.58 2.38
N VAL A 328 10.02 12.59 3.19
CA VAL A 328 9.33 13.90 3.18
C VAL A 328 9.54 14.62 1.86
N LEU A 329 10.78 14.66 1.35
CA LEU A 329 11.06 15.27 0.04
C LEU A 329 10.25 14.59 -1.06
N LEU A 330 10.17 13.25 -1.07
CA LEU A 330 9.39 12.52 -2.05
C LEU A 330 7.89 12.85 -1.94
N ALA A 331 7.34 12.95 -0.72
CA ALA A 331 5.94 13.33 -0.50
C ALA A 331 5.62 14.79 -0.88
N ILE A 332 6.60 15.70 -0.81
CA ILE A 332 6.45 17.09 -1.24
C ILE A 332 6.44 17.17 -2.77
N TYR A 333 7.41 16.54 -3.44
CA TYR A 333 7.61 16.69 -4.88
C TYR A 333 6.74 15.78 -5.75
N VAL A 334 6.25 14.64 -5.22
CA VAL A 334 5.38 13.75 -6.00
C VAL A 334 3.93 14.25 -5.92
N PRO A 335 3.31 14.62 -7.06
CA PRO A 335 1.99 15.27 -7.04
C PRO A 335 0.81 14.30 -6.93
N ASP A 336 1.00 13.02 -7.26
CA ASP A 336 -0.08 12.03 -7.31
C ASP A 336 0.37 10.70 -6.72
N ILE A 337 -0.45 10.17 -5.80
CA ILE A 337 -0.25 8.88 -5.16
C ILE A 337 -0.23 7.72 -6.16
N ARG A 338 -0.94 7.84 -7.29
CA ARG A 338 -0.97 6.86 -8.36
C ARG A 338 0.42 6.61 -8.95
N ASN A 339 1.25 7.64 -9.04
CA ASN A 339 2.61 7.52 -9.58
C ASN A 339 3.49 6.69 -8.64
N VAL A 340 3.33 6.87 -7.32
CA VAL A 340 4.01 6.05 -6.31
C VAL A 340 3.55 4.60 -6.42
N PHE A 341 2.23 4.34 -6.43
CA PHE A 341 1.69 2.99 -6.55
C PHE A 341 2.08 2.31 -7.86
N GLY A 342 2.11 3.06 -8.96
CA GLY A 342 2.53 2.58 -10.27
C GLY A 342 4.00 2.15 -10.29
N VAL A 343 4.93 3.05 -9.97
CA VAL A 343 6.38 2.76 -10.07
C VAL A 343 6.86 1.81 -9.00
N VAL A 344 6.52 2.06 -7.73
CA VAL A 344 6.95 1.23 -6.61
C VAL A 344 6.24 -0.12 -6.66
N GLY A 345 4.97 -0.14 -7.07
CA GLY A 345 4.21 -1.36 -7.29
C GLY A 345 4.78 -2.24 -8.41
N SER A 346 5.09 -1.65 -9.57
CA SER A 346 5.54 -2.39 -10.76
C SER A 346 7.00 -2.84 -10.68
N SER A 347 7.83 -2.14 -9.89
CA SER A 347 9.24 -2.48 -9.70
C SER A 347 9.49 -3.25 -8.41
N THR A 348 9.39 -2.60 -7.25
CA THR A 348 9.84 -3.22 -6.00
C THR A 348 8.82 -4.18 -5.39
N SER A 349 7.52 -3.86 -5.46
CA SER A 349 6.47 -4.75 -4.91
C SER A 349 6.37 -6.04 -5.71
N THR A 350 6.36 -5.98 -7.04
CA THR A 350 6.41 -7.17 -7.91
C THR A 350 7.66 -8.00 -7.66
N CYS A 351 8.83 -7.38 -7.46
CA CYS A 351 10.06 -8.09 -7.12
C CYS A 351 9.93 -8.85 -5.79
N LEU A 352 9.43 -8.19 -4.74
CA LEU A 352 9.32 -8.77 -3.41
C LEU A 352 8.22 -9.82 -3.28
N ILE A 353 7.11 -9.67 -4.01
CA ILE A 353 5.98 -10.61 -3.93
C ILE A 353 6.18 -11.78 -4.88
N PHE A 354 6.62 -11.53 -6.11
CA PHE A 354 6.60 -12.54 -7.18
C PHE A 354 8.01 -13.07 -7.51
N VAL A 355 8.94 -12.16 -7.83
CA VAL A 355 10.25 -12.53 -8.41
C VAL A 355 11.17 -13.20 -7.38
N PHE A 356 11.43 -12.55 -6.25
CA PHE A 356 12.39 -13.06 -5.26
C PHE A 356 11.93 -14.34 -4.58
N PRO A 357 10.67 -14.50 -4.13
CA PRO A 357 10.21 -15.77 -3.56
C PRO A 357 10.34 -16.93 -4.54
N GLY A 358 10.01 -16.70 -5.82
CA GLY A 358 10.17 -17.68 -6.89
C GLY A 358 11.64 -18.05 -7.13
N LEU A 359 12.52 -17.04 -7.28
CA LEU A 359 13.96 -17.25 -7.49
C LEU A 359 14.62 -18.00 -6.33
N PHE A 360 14.37 -17.57 -5.09
CA PHE A 360 14.97 -18.21 -3.92
C PHE A 360 14.49 -19.64 -3.78
N TYR A 361 13.20 -19.90 -4.03
CA TYR A 361 12.67 -21.25 -3.92
C TYR A 361 13.25 -22.19 -4.98
N LEU A 362 13.36 -21.73 -6.23
CA LEU A 362 13.99 -22.52 -7.29
C LEU A 362 15.47 -22.84 -7.01
N LYS A 363 16.20 -21.89 -6.41
CA LYS A 363 17.63 -22.03 -6.13
C LYS A 363 17.94 -22.85 -4.88
N LEU A 364 17.19 -22.65 -3.80
CA LEU A 364 17.49 -23.19 -2.47
C LEU A 364 16.71 -24.46 -2.13
N SER A 365 15.55 -24.70 -2.77
CA SER A 365 14.75 -25.88 -2.48
C SER A 365 15.45 -27.16 -2.97
N ARG A 366 15.57 -28.12 -2.04
CA ARG A 366 16.10 -29.47 -2.30
C ARG A 366 15.10 -30.42 -2.99
N GLU A 367 13.88 -29.96 -3.27
CA GLU A 367 12.88 -30.77 -3.98
C GLU A 367 13.29 -31.03 -5.44
N ASP A 368 12.82 -32.13 -6.05
CA ASP A 368 13.10 -32.42 -7.46
C ASP A 368 12.54 -31.33 -8.39
N PHE A 369 13.21 -31.07 -9.51
CA PHE A 369 12.81 -30.05 -10.48
C PHE A 369 11.40 -30.25 -11.05
N LEU A 370 10.92 -31.50 -11.13
CA LEU A 370 9.55 -31.84 -11.56
C LEU A 370 8.49 -31.70 -10.45
N SER A 371 8.86 -31.30 -9.23
CA SER A 371 7.88 -31.05 -8.16
C SER A 371 6.90 -29.95 -8.56
N TRP A 372 5.61 -30.19 -8.35
CA TRP A 372 4.53 -29.19 -8.53
C TRP A 372 4.83 -27.86 -7.82
N LYS A 373 5.57 -27.89 -6.70
CA LYS A 373 5.94 -26.68 -5.96
C LYS A 373 7.01 -25.87 -6.68
N LYS A 374 8.00 -26.52 -7.31
CA LYS A 374 9.01 -25.83 -8.13
C LYS A 374 8.39 -25.27 -9.41
N PHE A 375 7.47 -25.99 -10.03
CA PHE A 375 6.69 -25.45 -11.16
C PHE A 375 5.90 -24.20 -10.76
N GLY A 376 5.20 -24.23 -9.62
CA GLY A 376 4.49 -23.06 -9.10
C GLY A 376 5.42 -21.86 -8.83
N ALA A 377 6.60 -22.09 -8.27
CA ALA A 377 7.61 -21.04 -8.06
C ALA A 377 8.15 -20.47 -9.38
N PHE A 378 8.30 -21.30 -10.41
CA PHE A 378 8.69 -20.86 -11.76
C PHE A 378 7.61 -20.00 -12.41
N VAL A 379 6.34 -20.41 -12.35
CA VAL A 379 5.21 -19.61 -12.85
C VAL A 379 5.13 -18.27 -12.13
N LEU A 380 5.29 -18.25 -10.80
CA LEU A 380 5.31 -17.03 -10.00
C LEU A 380 6.41 -16.06 -10.46
N LEU A 381 7.62 -16.57 -10.71
CA LEU A 381 8.75 -15.80 -11.20
C LEU A 381 8.47 -15.17 -12.57
N ILE A 382 8.02 -15.98 -13.54
CA ILE A 382 7.75 -15.51 -14.91
C ILE A 382 6.61 -14.48 -14.90
N PHE A 383 5.53 -14.74 -14.14
CA PHE A 383 4.45 -13.79 -13.95
C PHE A 383 4.96 -12.45 -13.41
N GLY A 384 5.81 -12.46 -12.38
CA GLY A 384 6.41 -11.26 -11.81
C GLY A 384 7.25 -10.46 -12.79
N ILE A 385 8.10 -11.13 -13.58
CA ILE A 385 8.96 -10.47 -14.58
C ILE A 385 8.11 -9.85 -15.68
N LEU A 386 7.14 -10.58 -16.24
CA LEU A 386 6.31 -10.10 -17.33
C LEU A 386 5.45 -8.91 -16.89
N VAL A 387 4.73 -9.06 -15.78
CA VAL A 387 3.83 -8.02 -15.29
C VAL A 387 4.58 -6.78 -14.83
N GLY A 388 5.71 -6.95 -14.11
CA GLY A 388 6.52 -5.84 -13.63
C GLY A 388 7.07 -5.00 -14.77
N ASN A 389 7.74 -5.63 -15.74
CA ASN A 389 8.32 -4.91 -16.88
C ASN A 389 7.25 -4.30 -17.80
N PHE A 390 6.18 -5.05 -18.09
CA PHE A 390 5.10 -4.55 -18.95
C PHE A 390 4.40 -3.33 -18.32
N SER A 391 4.06 -3.41 -17.03
CA SER A 391 3.40 -2.29 -16.33
C SER A 391 4.32 -1.08 -16.23
N LEU A 392 5.60 -1.28 -15.88
CA LEU A 392 6.57 -0.19 -15.76
C LEU A 392 6.78 0.51 -17.11
N ALA A 393 6.93 -0.26 -18.20
CA ALA A 393 7.08 0.29 -19.55
C ALA A 393 5.88 1.13 -19.97
N LEU A 394 4.65 0.66 -19.72
CA LEU A 394 3.43 1.41 -20.03
C LEU A 394 3.28 2.68 -19.18
N ILE A 395 3.64 2.62 -17.90
CA ILE A 395 3.59 3.77 -17.00
C ILE A 395 4.56 4.85 -17.47
N ILE A 396 5.81 4.49 -17.77
CA ILE A 396 6.83 5.42 -18.28
C ILE A 396 6.39 5.99 -19.64
N PHE A 397 5.88 5.14 -20.53
CA PHE A 397 5.36 5.60 -21.82
C PHE A 397 4.21 6.60 -21.67
N ASN A 398 3.32 6.38 -20.70
CA ASN A 398 2.24 7.31 -20.41
C ASN A 398 2.76 8.66 -19.88
N TRP A 399 3.84 8.67 -19.08
CA TRP A 399 4.46 9.90 -18.60
C TRP A 399 5.15 10.71 -19.69
N ILE A 400 5.78 10.04 -20.67
CA ILE A 400 6.48 10.71 -21.76
C ILE A 400 5.50 11.36 -22.76
N ASN A 401 4.31 10.77 -22.93
CA ASN A 401 3.31 11.24 -23.89
C ASN A 401 2.22 12.14 -23.26
N LYS A 402 2.47 12.67 -22.07
CA LYS A 402 1.60 13.58 -21.34
C LYS A 402 2.22 14.96 -21.35
#